data_AF-A0A0Q9HYE3-F1
#
_entry.id   AF-A0A0Q9HYE3-F1
#
_cell.length_a   1.000
_cell.length_b   1.000
_cell.length_c   1.000
_cell.angle_alpha   90.00
_cell.angle_beta   90.00
_cell.angle_gamma   90.00
#
_symmetry.space_group_name_H-M   'P 1'
#
loop_
_entity.id
_entity.type
_entity.pdbx_description
1 polymer ?
#
loop_
_entity_poly.entity_id
_entity_poly.type
_entity_poly.pdbx_seq_one_letter_code
_entity_poly.pdbx_strand_id
1 'polypeptide(L)' 'DTVTDFRTTGSSSDVLEFDTDVFADFAAAMEAAAQVGNDTVFTVDADTTLTLKGIQLTSLAQDDFRFV' A
#
# COMPACT_ATOMS: atom_id res chain seq x y z
N ASP A 1 0.06 11.32 -0.99
CA ASP A 1 0.73 11.28 0.33
C ASP A 1 1.98 10.43 0.38
N THR A 2 2.77 10.57 1.45
CA THR A 2 3.97 9.77 1.71
C THR A 2 4.02 9.36 3.17
N VAL A 3 4.17 8.06 3.43
CA VAL A 3 4.32 7.45 4.76
C VAL A 3 5.76 6.97 4.92
N THR A 4 6.42 7.34 6.02
CA THR A 4 7.86 7.13 6.22
C THR A 4 8.24 6.05 7.22
N ASP A 5 7.29 5.56 8.01
CA ASP A 5 7.52 4.69 9.16
C ASP A 5 6.58 3.48 9.19
N PHE A 6 5.99 3.13 8.04
CA PHE A 6 5.09 1.98 7.88
C PHE A 6 5.80 0.66 8.27
N ARG A 7 5.11 -0.17 9.05
CA ARG A 7 5.63 -1.48 9.51
C ARG A 7 4.72 -2.60 9.05
N THR A 8 5.25 -3.53 8.27
CA THR A 8 4.51 -4.73 7.83
C THR A 8 4.60 -5.91 8.81
N THR A 9 5.38 -5.78 9.89
CA THR A 9 5.64 -6.89 10.81
C THR A 9 5.73 -6.46 12.27
N GLY A 10 5.52 -7.43 13.17
CA GLY A 10 5.62 -7.26 14.61
C GLY A 10 4.31 -6.78 15.26
N SER A 11 4.31 -6.64 16.59
CA SER A 11 3.11 -6.25 17.36
C SER A 11 2.61 -4.82 17.09
N SER A 12 3.36 -4.03 16.34
CA SER A 12 3.00 -2.69 15.90
C SER A 12 2.95 -2.62 14.37
N SER A 13 2.56 -3.70 13.69
CA SER A 13 2.35 -3.66 12.25
C SER A 13 1.17 -2.73 11.93
N ASP A 14 1.37 -1.93 10.91
CA ASP A 14 0.36 -1.04 10.36
C ASP A 14 -0.50 -1.78 9.32
N VAL A 15 -1.67 -1.21 9.01
CA VAL A 15 -2.58 -1.75 7.99
C VAL A 15 -2.92 -0.64 7.01
N LEU A 16 -2.86 -0.97 5.71
CA LEU A 16 -3.40 -0.14 4.65
C LEU A 16 -4.90 -0.37 4.56
N GLU A 17 -5.69 0.63 4.96
CA GLU A 17 -7.12 0.61 4.75
C GLU A 17 -7.47 1.38 3.47
N PHE A 18 -8.19 0.73 2.56
CA PHE A 18 -8.77 1.35 1.38
C PHE A 18 -10.28 1.16 1.40
N ASP A 19 -11.01 2.16 0.93
CA ASP A 19 -12.43 1.99 0.61
C ASP A 19 -12.56 1.06 -0.61
N THR A 20 -13.57 0.20 -0.61
CA THR A 20 -13.84 -0.74 -1.72
C THR A 20 -14.20 -0.05 -3.03
N ASP A 21 -14.65 1.21 -2.99
CA ASP A 21 -14.83 2.04 -4.18
C ASP A 21 -13.49 2.53 -4.78
N VAL A 22 -12.40 2.52 -4.00
CA VAL A 22 -11.05 2.86 -4.46
C VAL A 22 -10.34 1.63 -5.02
N PHE A 23 -10.24 0.57 -4.22
CA PHE A 23 -9.72 -0.73 -4.63
C PHE A 23 -10.64 -1.82 -4.14
N ALA A 24 -11.15 -2.63 -5.06
CA ALA A 24 -12.12 -3.68 -4.74
C ALA A 24 -11.55 -4.77 -3.80
N ASP A 25 -10.25 -5.08 -3.94
CA ASP A 25 -9.56 -6.08 -3.15
C ASP A 25 -8.02 -5.91 -3.21
N PHE A 26 -7.32 -6.86 -2.56
CA PHE A 26 -5.86 -6.93 -2.54
C PHE A 26 -5.24 -7.01 -3.94
N ALA A 27 -5.84 -7.76 -4.86
CA ALA A 27 -5.31 -7.88 -6.21
C ALA A 27 -5.40 -6.53 -6.94
N ALA A 28 -6.54 -5.84 -6.84
CA ALA A 28 -6.72 -4.50 -7.42
C ALA A 28 -5.70 -3.49 -6.86
N ALA A 29 -5.48 -3.49 -5.53
CA ALA A 29 -4.50 -2.60 -4.91
C ALA A 29 -3.06 -2.92 -5.36
N MET A 30 -2.70 -4.20 -5.49
CA MET A 30 -1.35 -4.61 -5.91
C MET A 30 -1.10 -4.34 -7.40
N GLU A 31 -2.10 -4.45 -8.27
CA GLU A 31 -2.00 -4.07 -9.69
C GLU A 31 -1.80 -2.54 -9.86
N ALA A 32 -2.35 -1.75 -8.93
CA ALA A 32 -2.18 -0.30 -8.88
C ALA A 32 -0.86 0.15 -8.21
N ALA A 33 -0.08 -0.80 -7.68
CA ALA A 33 1.14 -0.53 -6.95
C ALA A 33 2.38 -0.83 -7.82
N ALA A 34 3.39 0.03 -7.69
CA ALA A 34 4.67 -0.16 -8.36
C ALA A 34 5.85 0.09 -7.41
N GLN A 35 6.94 -0.65 -7.64
CA GLN A 35 8.22 -0.37 -7.00
C GLN A 35 8.89 0.82 -7.71
N VAL A 36 9.20 1.88 -6.96
CA VAL A 36 9.95 3.05 -7.45
C VAL A 36 11.18 3.24 -6.57
N GLY A 37 12.34 2.81 -7.07
CA GLY A 37 13.55 2.76 -6.26
C GLY A 37 13.34 1.82 -5.05
N ASN A 38 13.46 2.36 -3.84
CA ASN A 38 13.27 1.60 -2.59
C ASN A 38 11.86 1.72 -2.00
N ASP A 39 10.96 2.42 -2.70
CA ASP A 39 9.63 2.76 -2.19
C ASP A 39 8.56 1.99 -2.96
N THR A 40 7.43 1.72 -2.30
CA THR A 40 6.21 1.25 -2.96
C THR A 40 5.29 2.45 -3.19
N VAL A 41 4.79 2.60 -4.42
CA VAL A 41 3.88 3.70 -4.78
C VAL A 41 2.59 3.10 -5.30
N PHE A 42 1.47 3.41 -4.64
CA PHE A 42 0.12 3.13 -5.11
C PHE A 42 -0.40 4.33 -5.88
N THR A 43 -0.87 4.11 -7.11
CA THR A 43 -1.59 5.11 -7.89
C THR A 43 -3.09 4.89 -7.69
N VAL A 44 -3.75 5.83 -7.02
CA VAL A 44 -5.19 5.77 -6.74
C VAL A 44 -5.98 6.33 -7.91
N ASP A 45 -5.57 7.49 -8.41
CA ASP A 45 -6.11 8.13 -9.61
C ASP A 45 -5.02 8.97 -10.30
N ALA A 46 -5.40 9.82 -11.26
CA ALA A 46 -4.47 10.65 -12.02
C ALA A 46 -3.71 11.68 -11.17
N ASP A 47 -4.31 12.13 -10.07
CA ASP A 47 -3.81 13.20 -9.21
C ASP A 47 -3.41 12.71 -7.81
N THR A 48 -3.81 11.48 -7.44
CA THR A 48 -3.63 10.92 -6.10
C THR A 48 -2.71 9.70 -6.11
N THR A 49 -1.64 9.77 -5.32
CA THR A 49 -0.72 8.64 -5.09
C THR A 49 -0.40 8.50 -3.61
N LEU A 50 -0.22 7.27 -3.13
CA LEU A 50 0.31 6.95 -1.80
C LEU A 50 1.70 6.32 -1.94
N THR A 51 2.72 6.92 -1.33
CA THR A 51 4.07 6.37 -1.28
C THR A 51 4.38 5.80 0.09
N LEU A 52 4.83 4.54 0.16
CA LEU A 52 5.39 3.91 1.33
C LEU A 52 6.92 3.90 1.22
N LYS A 53 7.58 4.78 1.97
CA LYS A 53 9.04 4.93 1.89
C LYS A 53 9.77 3.74 2.47
N GLY A 54 10.74 3.23 1.73
CA GLY A 54 11.58 2.12 2.14
C GLY A 54 10.85 0.77 2.21
N ILE A 55 9.61 0.69 1.73
CA ILE A 55 8.84 -0.56 1.68
C ILE A 55 9.00 -1.20 0.31
N GLN A 56 9.38 -2.48 0.30
CA GLN A 56 9.47 -3.27 -0.92
C GLN A 56 8.08 -3.82 -1.25
N LEU A 57 7.65 -3.69 -2.50
CA LEU A 57 6.33 -4.12 -2.93
C LEU A 57 6.11 -5.62 -2.64
N THR A 58 7.15 -6.42 -2.85
CA THR A 58 7.12 -7.88 -2.58
C THR A 58 7.08 -8.24 -1.09
N SER A 59 7.23 -7.27 -0.18
CA SER A 59 7.12 -7.48 1.26
C SER A 59 5.70 -7.30 1.78
N LEU A 60 4.82 -6.70 0.98
CA LEU A 60 3.40 -6.54 1.31
C LEU A 60 2.66 -7.86 1.05
N ALA A 61 1.86 -8.25 2.02
CA ALA A 61 1.01 -9.43 1.99
C ALA A 61 -0.46 -9.03 2.20
N GLN A 62 -1.38 -9.93 1.90
CA GLN A 62 -2.82 -9.67 2.02
C GLN A 62 -3.24 -9.21 3.43
N ASP A 63 -2.58 -9.72 4.48
CA ASP A 63 -2.88 -9.36 5.88
C ASP A 63 -2.49 -7.91 6.23
N ASP A 64 -1.68 -7.25 5.40
CA ASP A 64 -1.35 -5.83 5.55
C ASP A 64 -2.48 -4.90 5.05
N PHE A 65 -3.58 -5.46 4.52
CA PHE A 65 -4.65 -4.69 3.88
C PHE A 65 -6.01 -4.92 4.53
N ARG A 66 -6.82 -3.86 4.55
CA ARG A 66 -8.23 -3.89 4.92
C ARG A 66 -9.04 -3.10 3.90
N PHE A 67 -10.16 -3.68 3.47
CA PHE A 67 -11.07 -3.08 2.50
C PHE A 67 -12.42 -2.87 3.18
N VAL A 68 -12.97 -1.64 3.13
CA VAL A 68 -14.21 -1.24 3.84
C VAL A 68 -15.29 -0.69 2.92
#